data_AF-H1KSG8-F1
#
_entry.id   AF-H1KSG8-F1
#
_cell.length_a   1.000
_cell.length_b   1.000
_cell.length_c   1.000
_cell.angle_alpha   90.00
_cell.angle_beta   90.00
_cell.angle_gamma   90.00
#
_symmetry.space_group_name_H-M   'P 1'
#
loop_
_entity.id
_entity.type
_entity.pdbx_description
1 polymer ?
#
loop_
_entity_poly.entity_id
_entity_poly.type
_entity_poly.pdbx_seq_one_letter_code
_entity_poly.pdbx_strand_id
1 'polypeptide(L)'
;MNPLGNSIANWHHADGYRCDLVFEGGRTMTVVAASAYNAGGLVGSEYNGIVVIDADNSSIVLQNHLRSGSGASGPTHAQREEFDRVSNMTQWRDFATWLKAAPGYRGGVPDIDAPVPTAPDEAAIVIKSANAGKVPGLPGDDILPTALRAAHDSPEVSYAYPHRTRLDMAAFVAGHAFHGERHRSTYLAWNIKVGGADMSGRIEGGDAQIDPALDALWNKYAERNGERLFWDACRDGIRSYVDGEATTYPGDDQGDFVFGTQGRSGGWLVLKEWRGRNLGFDSRAEMVETLLEMEPSELAALYAAVVCFDHDIQPEQVFAYNIAMAREAVEQEEWSTPEDAEAAAEELGLDGWTHPSRASAPAPV
;
A
#
# COMPACT_ATOMS: atom_id res chain seq x y z
N MET A 1 -0.99 -7.32 43.23
CA MET A 1 -1.28 -7.00 41.82
C MET A 1 -1.63 -8.28 41.11
N ASN A 2 -2.67 -8.29 40.28
CA ASN A 2 -3.11 -9.48 39.55
C ASN A 2 -2.27 -9.59 38.26
N PRO A 3 -1.33 -10.55 38.14
CA PRO A 3 -0.43 -10.64 36.98
C PRO A 3 -1.14 -11.03 35.67
N LEU A 4 -2.41 -11.38 35.74
CA LEU A 4 -3.21 -11.87 34.61
C LEU A 4 -3.95 -10.76 33.83
N GLY A 5 -3.80 -9.49 34.22
CA GLY A 5 -4.50 -8.37 33.58
C GLY A 5 -3.86 -7.88 32.27
N ASN A 6 -2.53 -7.89 32.19
CA ASN A 6 -1.80 -7.38 31.03
C ASN A 6 -1.09 -8.51 30.29
N SER A 7 -1.09 -8.44 28.95
CA SER A 7 -0.36 -9.37 28.11
C SER A 7 0.16 -8.73 26.84
N ILE A 8 1.25 -9.28 26.31
CA ILE A 8 1.80 -8.96 25.00
C ILE A 8 2.26 -10.26 24.33
N ALA A 9 1.75 -10.50 23.13
CA ALA A 9 1.74 -11.83 22.53
C ALA A 9 1.20 -12.86 23.55
N ASN A 10 2.00 -13.88 23.88
CA ASN A 10 1.63 -14.93 24.83
C ASN A 10 2.18 -14.67 26.26
N TRP A 11 2.76 -13.51 26.54
CA TRP A 11 3.43 -13.24 27.82
C TRP A 11 2.59 -12.33 28.71
N HIS A 12 2.39 -12.73 29.96
CA HIS A 12 1.69 -11.96 30.98
C HIS A 12 2.67 -11.22 31.88
N HIS A 13 2.38 -9.96 32.19
CA HIS A 13 3.24 -9.11 33.01
C HIS A 13 2.42 -8.25 33.98
N ALA A 14 3.07 -7.80 35.06
CA ALA A 14 2.47 -6.83 35.97
C ALA A 14 2.53 -5.41 35.38
N ASP A 15 1.68 -4.50 35.92
CA ASP A 15 1.73 -3.07 35.58
C ASP A 15 3.13 -2.50 35.80
N GLY A 16 3.58 -1.64 34.87
CA GLY A 16 4.90 -1.00 34.93
C GLY A 16 6.08 -1.87 34.46
N TYR A 17 5.86 -3.14 34.12
CA TYR A 17 6.91 -4.06 33.67
C TYR A 17 6.90 -4.34 32.17
N ARG A 18 6.64 -3.29 31.40
CA ARG A 18 6.78 -3.23 29.95
C ARG A 18 7.44 -1.90 29.60
N CYS A 19 8.45 -1.94 28.74
CA CYS A 19 9.11 -0.75 28.20
C CYS A 19 9.32 -0.94 26.70
N ASP A 20 8.90 0.03 25.90
CA ASP A 20 9.21 0.08 24.47
C ASP A 20 10.44 0.98 24.31
N LEU A 21 11.59 0.37 24.01
CA LEU A 21 12.84 1.05 23.74
C LEU A 21 12.88 1.45 22.27
N VAL A 22 13.07 2.75 22.00
CA VAL A 22 13.25 3.29 20.65
C VAL A 22 14.69 3.76 20.52
N PHE A 23 15.44 3.13 19.63
CA PHE A 23 16.83 3.47 19.36
C PHE A 23 16.95 4.46 18.19
N GLU A 24 18.18 4.89 17.91
CA GLU A 24 18.50 5.68 16.71
C GLU A 24 17.90 5.04 15.45
N GLY A 25 17.49 5.86 14.48
CA GLY A 25 16.80 5.36 13.29
C GLY A 25 15.36 4.91 13.51
N GLY A 26 14.86 4.77 14.74
CA GLY A 26 13.47 4.35 15.03
C GLY A 26 13.28 2.85 15.25
N ARG A 27 14.37 2.08 15.30
CA ARG A 27 14.37 0.65 15.64
C ARG A 27 13.78 0.46 17.04
N THR A 28 12.81 -0.44 17.18
CA THR A 28 12.09 -0.63 18.46
C THR A 28 12.21 -2.04 19.00
N MET A 29 12.50 -2.13 20.30
CA MET A 29 12.53 -3.36 21.07
C MET A 29 11.58 -3.22 22.25
N THR A 30 10.68 -4.18 22.43
CA THR A 30 9.81 -4.22 23.59
C THR A 30 10.40 -5.16 24.63
N VAL A 31 10.71 -4.61 25.80
CA VAL A 31 11.24 -5.34 26.96
C VAL A 31 10.11 -5.57 27.95
N VAL A 32 9.99 -6.79 28.45
CA VAL A 32 8.92 -7.19 29.37
C VAL A 32 9.50 -8.04 30.48
N ALA A 33 9.17 -7.74 31.74
CA ALA A 33 9.40 -8.68 32.84
C ALA A 33 8.17 -9.58 32.98
N ALA A 34 8.19 -10.71 32.28
CA ALA A 34 7.09 -11.65 32.23
C ALA A 34 6.98 -12.48 33.52
N SER A 35 5.75 -12.69 33.96
CA SER A 35 5.37 -13.45 35.16
C SER A 35 4.72 -14.79 34.84
N ALA A 36 4.12 -14.92 33.66
CA ALA A 36 3.54 -16.16 33.15
C ALA A 36 3.48 -16.15 31.62
N TYR A 37 3.23 -17.32 31.04
CA TYR A 37 3.07 -17.55 29.61
C TYR A 37 1.76 -18.26 29.32
N ASN A 38 1.08 -17.86 28.25
CA ASN A 38 -0.14 -18.45 27.76
C ASN A 38 0.14 -19.39 26.58
N ALA A 39 0.05 -20.69 26.82
CA ALA A 39 0.14 -21.72 25.79
C ALA A 39 -1.26 -22.15 25.33
N GLY A 40 -1.90 -21.35 24.48
CA GLY A 40 -3.18 -21.70 23.86
C GLY A 40 -4.34 -21.85 24.86
N GLY A 41 -4.38 -21.01 25.89
CA GLY A 41 -5.39 -21.01 26.96
C GLY A 41 -4.90 -21.57 28.29
N LEU A 42 -3.75 -22.25 28.31
CA LEU A 42 -3.10 -22.71 29.53
C LEU A 42 -2.06 -21.69 29.98
N VAL A 43 -2.37 -20.97 31.07
CA VAL A 43 -1.46 -19.96 31.63
C VAL A 43 -0.59 -20.60 32.72
N GLY A 44 0.70 -20.65 32.46
CA GLY A 44 1.70 -21.26 33.33
C GLY A 44 2.75 -20.24 33.80
N SER A 45 3.12 -20.28 35.08
CA SER A 45 4.15 -19.41 35.66
C SER A 45 5.57 -19.96 35.48
N GLU A 46 5.70 -21.16 34.90
CA GLU A 46 6.96 -21.82 34.64
C GLU A 46 7.80 -21.10 33.58
N TYR A 47 7.19 -20.30 32.71
CA TYR A 47 7.88 -19.40 31.78
C TYR A 47 7.75 -17.96 32.30
N ASN A 48 8.84 -17.44 32.86
CA ASN A 48 8.94 -16.09 33.44
C ASN A 48 10.36 -15.54 33.27
N GLY A 49 10.55 -14.26 33.58
CA GLY A 49 11.83 -13.56 33.43
C GLY A 49 11.75 -12.40 32.43
N ILE A 50 12.90 -11.93 31.96
CA ILE A 50 12.97 -10.90 30.94
C ILE A 50 12.73 -11.53 29.57
N VAL A 51 11.84 -10.89 28.82
CA VAL A 51 11.51 -11.19 27.43
C VAL A 51 11.80 -9.94 26.61
N VAL A 52 12.45 -10.11 25.47
CA VAL A 52 12.63 -9.04 24.48
C VAL A 52 11.96 -9.46 23.19
N ILE A 53 11.11 -8.59 22.70
CA ILE A 53 10.40 -8.71 21.44
C ILE A 53 11.01 -7.67 20.50
N ASP A 54 11.45 -8.13 19.35
CA ASP A 54 11.72 -7.30 18.20
C ASP A 54 10.37 -6.85 17.64
N ALA A 55 9.98 -5.62 18.00
CA ALA A 55 8.69 -5.05 17.61
C ALA A 55 8.60 -4.83 16.10
N ASP A 56 9.75 -4.68 15.43
CA ASP A 56 9.82 -4.35 14.01
C ASP A 56 9.61 -5.58 13.13
N ASN A 57 10.12 -6.73 13.59
CA ASN A 57 9.96 -8.02 12.91
C ASN A 57 8.89 -8.92 13.55
N SER A 58 8.14 -8.42 14.54
CA SER A 58 7.15 -9.18 15.30
C SER A 58 7.68 -10.52 15.82
N SER A 59 8.92 -10.54 16.31
CA SER A 59 9.61 -11.77 16.69
C SER A 59 10.11 -11.72 18.14
N ILE A 60 10.11 -12.87 18.81
CA ILE A 60 10.70 -12.98 20.15
C ILE A 60 12.19 -13.26 19.97
N VAL A 61 13.04 -12.39 20.51
CA VAL A 61 14.51 -12.47 20.36
C VAL A 61 15.21 -12.91 21.64
N LEU A 62 14.63 -12.62 22.81
CA LEU A 62 15.08 -13.13 24.11
C LEU A 62 13.90 -13.64 24.92
N GLN A 63 14.08 -14.77 25.60
CA GLN A 63 13.10 -15.29 26.54
C GLN A 63 13.78 -15.99 27.70
N ASN A 64 13.08 -16.08 28.84
CA ASN A 64 13.53 -16.80 30.04
C ASN A 64 14.84 -16.27 30.65
N HIS A 65 15.27 -15.05 30.31
CA HIS A 65 16.43 -14.45 30.97
C HIS A 65 16.08 -14.17 32.43
N LEU A 66 16.93 -14.63 33.35
CA LEU A 66 16.66 -14.65 34.79
C LEU A 66 15.37 -15.39 35.18
N ARG A 67 15.03 -16.48 34.49
CA ARG A 67 13.91 -17.36 34.88
C ARG A 67 14.05 -17.83 36.33
N SER A 68 12.93 -17.82 37.06
CA SER A 68 12.85 -18.28 38.45
C SER A 68 11.75 -19.32 38.66
N GLY A 69 11.77 -20.05 39.78
CA GLY A 69 10.83 -21.15 40.05
C GLY A 69 9.37 -20.75 40.31
N SER A 70 9.06 -19.44 40.45
CA SER A 70 7.73 -18.97 40.82
C SER A 70 7.46 -17.55 40.28
N GLY A 71 6.89 -17.45 39.08
CA GLY A 71 6.44 -16.17 38.50
C GLY A 71 5.08 -15.67 39.02
N ALA A 72 4.32 -16.52 39.73
CA ALA A 72 2.94 -16.25 40.16
C ALA A 72 2.78 -15.03 41.09
N SER A 73 3.86 -14.58 41.74
CA SER A 73 3.87 -13.39 42.61
C SER A 73 4.36 -12.12 41.91
N GLY A 74 4.55 -12.17 40.59
CA GLY A 74 5.17 -11.08 39.81
C GLY A 74 6.69 -11.24 39.68
N PRO A 75 7.38 -10.27 39.06
CA PRO A 75 8.81 -10.35 38.81
C PRO A 75 9.59 -10.39 40.13
N THR A 76 10.67 -11.17 40.18
CA THR A 76 11.59 -11.21 41.33
C THR A 76 12.39 -9.91 41.46
N HIS A 77 13.06 -9.70 42.59
CA HIS A 77 13.90 -8.50 42.77
C HIS A 77 14.98 -8.37 41.67
N ALA A 78 15.66 -9.47 41.35
CA ALA A 78 16.66 -9.49 40.28
C ALA A 78 16.06 -9.21 38.89
N GLN A 79 14.85 -9.72 38.61
CA GLN A 79 14.15 -9.41 37.36
C GLN A 79 13.74 -7.93 37.28
N ARG A 80 13.34 -7.32 38.41
CA ARG A 80 13.02 -5.88 38.45
C ARG A 80 14.26 -5.03 38.20
N GLU A 81 15.37 -5.32 38.87
CA GLU A 81 16.62 -4.59 38.67
C GLU A 81 17.15 -4.72 37.24
N GLU A 82 17.06 -5.92 36.66
CA GLU A 82 17.46 -6.13 35.27
C GLU A 82 16.52 -5.43 34.30
N PHE A 83 15.21 -5.46 34.53
CA PHE A 83 14.24 -4.70 33.74
C PHE A 83 14.54 -3.21 33.78
N ASP A 84 14.76 -2.64 34.96
CA ASP A 84 15.09 -1.22 35.11
C ASP A 84 16.41 -0.89 34.41
N ARG A 85 17.44 -1.74 34.54
CA ARG A 85 18.73 -1.55 33.88
C ARG A 85 18.60 -1.54 32.36
N VAL A 86 17.89 -2.52 31.80
CA VAL A 86 17.72 -2.68 30.34
C VAL A 86 16.80 -1.59 29.78
N SER A 87 15.74 -1.23 30.50
CA SER A 87 14.79 -0.18 30.10
C SER A 87 15.43 1.22 30.06
N ASN A 88 16.62 1.38 30.65
CA ASN A 88 17.40 2.62 30.58
C ASN A 88 18.57 2.56 29.57
N MET A 89 18.68 1.48 28.77
CA MET A 89 19.68 1.40 27.70
C MET A 89 19.22 2.20 26.49
N THR A 90 19.79 3.39 26.32
CA THR A 90 19.47 4.29 25.18
C THR A 90 20.40 4.11 23.99
N GLN A 91 21.54 3.45 24.18
CA GLN A 91 22.53 3.20 23.14
C GLN A 91 22.33 1.81 22.53
N TRP A 92 22.19 1.74 21.19
CA TRP A 92 21.99 0.48 20.48
C TRP A 92 23.09 -0.53 20.79
N ARG A 93 24.35 -0.10 20.72
CA ARG A 93 25.50 -0.97 20.96
C ARG A 93 25.47 -1.64 22.32
N ASP A 94 25.13 -0.90 23.37
CA ASP A 94 25.08 -1.43 24.73
C ASP A 94 23.94 -2.43 24.88
N PHE A 95 22.77 -2.10 24.33
CA PHE A 95 21.61 -3.00 24.32
C PHE A 95 21.87 -4.28 23.54
N ALA A 96 22.34 -4.18 22.30
CA ALA A 96 22.61 -5.33 21.44
C ALA A 96 23.72 -6.23 22.01
N THR A 97 24.78 -5.63 22.58
CA THR A 97 25.84 -6.39 23.25
C THR A 97 25.32 -7.17 24.45
N TRP A 98 24.49 -6.54 25.30
CA TRP A 98 23.85 -7.22 26.41
C TRP A 98 22.93 -8.35 25.94
N LEU A 99 22.06 -8.06 24.95
CA LEU A 99 21.08 -9.00 24.43
C LEU A 99 21.76 -10.25 23.86
N LYS A 100 22.81 -10.07 23.06
CA LYS A 100 23.61 -11.16 22.48
C LYS A 100 24.29 -12.02 23.54
N ALA A 101 24.68 -11.44 24.66
CA ALA A 101 25.31 -12.15 25.78
C ALA A 101 24.30 -12.81 26.74
N ALA A 102 23.01 -12.44 26.66
CA ALA A 102 22.00 -12.90 27.59
C ALA A 102 21.62 -14.38 27.35
N PRO A 103 21.58 -15.23 28.39
CA PRO A 103 21.05 -16.58 28.28
C PRO A 103 19.61 -16.58 27.78
N GLY A 104 19.35 -17.33 26.71
CA GLY A 104 18.03 -17.42 26.08
C GLY A 104 17.84 -16.51 24.87
N TYR A 105 18.87 -15.76 24.45
CA TYR A 105 18.90 -15.09 23.16
C TYR A 105 18.81 -16.12 22.04
N ARG A 106 17.94 -15.86 21.06
CA ARG A 106 17.59 -16.83 20.00
C ARG A 106 18.45 -16.69 18.74
N GLY A 107 19.15 -15.56 18.56
CA GLY A 107 19.85 -15.25 17.31
C GLY A 107 18.90 -14.99 16.14
N GLY A 108 19.47 -14.81 14.96
CA GLY A 108 18.72 -14.57 13.71
C GLY A 108 18.35 -13.11 13.49
N VAL A 109 19.05 -12.18 14.14
CA VAL A 109 18.79 -10.74 14.06
C VAL A 109 20.07 -10.04 13.59
N PRO A 110 20.20 -9.71 12.29
CA PRO A 110 21.48 -9.34 11.69
C PRO A 110 22.24 -8.20 12.38
N ASP A 111 21.55 -7.12 12.76
CA ASP A 111 22.12 -5.94 13.44
C ASP A 111 22.56 -6.20 14.88
N ILE A 112 22.03 -7.25 15.53
CA ILE A 112 22.48 -7.71 16.85
C ILE A 112 23.59 -8.77 16.69
N ASP A 113 23.47 -9.66 15.72
CA ASP A 113 24.38 -10.77 15.49
C ASP A 113 25.71 -10.35 14.86
N ALA A 114 25.79 -9.12 14.32
CA ALA A 114 27.00 -8.48 13.87
C ALA A 114 28.17 -8.65 14.88
N PRO A 115 29.42 -8.85 14.42
CA PRO A 115 30.57 -9.00 15.33
C PRO A 115 30.72 -7.84 16.31
N VAL A 116 30.39 -6.63 15.85
CA VAL A 116 30.26 -5.42 16.67
C VAL A 116 28.96 -4.73 16.27
N PRO A 117 27.89 -4.78 17.09
CA PRO A 117 26.62 -4.14 16.77
C PRO A 117 26.75 -2.63 17.00
N THR A 118 27.06 -1.87 15.95
CA THR A 118 27.31 -0.43 16.05
C THR A 118 26.06 0.42 15.86
N ALA A 119 25.14 -0.03 15.00
CA ALA A 119 23.90 0.69 14.67
C ALA A 119 22.78 -0.32 14.37
N PRO A 120 21.50 0.10 14.50
CA PRO A 120 20.36 -0.68 14.05
C PRO A 120 20.35 -0.92 12.54
N ASP A 121 19.64 -1.98 12.12
CA ASP A 121 19.38 -2.24 10.72
C ASP A 121 18.30 -1.29 10.15
N GLU A 122 18.67 -0.50 9.16
CA GLU A 122 17.78 0.40 8.44
C GLU A 122 16.66 -0.37 7.70
N ALA A 123 16.95 -1.57 7.19
CA ALA A 123 15.96 -2.37 6.49
C ALA A 123 14.82 -2.80 7.44
N ALA A 124 15.17 -3.21 8.67
CA ALA A 124 14.19 -3.54 9.70
C ALA A 124 13.29 -2.34 10.07
N ILE A 125 13.87 -1.13 10.15
CA ILE A 125 13.14 0.11 10.41
C ILE A 125 12.11 0.39 9.29
N VAL A 126 12.55 0.27 8.03
CA VAL A 126 11.72 0.48 6.85
C VAL A 126 10.56 -0.52 6.81
N ILE A 127 10.85 -1.82 7.01
CA ILE A 127 9.84 -2.90 6.99
C ILE A 127 8.77 -2.68 8.06
N LYS A 128 9.16 -2.30 9.28
CA LYS A 128 8.17 -1.99 10.33
C LYS A 128 7.32 -0.79 9.97
N SER A 129 7.93 0.29 9.51
CA SER A 129 7.22 1.53 9.16
C SER A 129 6.21 1.27 8.05
N ALA A 130 6.60 0.49 7.04
CA ALA A 130 5.72 -0.01 6.00
C ALA A 130 4.55 -0.84 6.56
N ASN A 131 4.83 -1.82 7.44
CA ASN A 131 3.80 -2.69 8.03
C ASN A 131 2.83 -1.95 8.96
N ALA A 132 3.30 -0.88 9.62
CA ALA A 132 2.46 -0.05 10.49
C ALA A 132 1.45 0.80 9.72
N GLY A 133 1.59 0.91 8.39
CA GLY A 133 0.75 1.78 7.55
C GLY A 133 0.95 3.28 7.83
N LYS A 134 1.99 3.62 8.59
CA LYS A 134 2.37 4.99 8.89
C LYS A 134 3.89 5.08 8.86
N VAL A 135 4.39 5.89 7.94
CA VAL A 135 5.80 6.28 7.91
C VAL A 135 5.97 7.43 8.92
N PRO A 136 6.62 7.21 10.07
CA PRO A 136 6.98 8.32 10.97
C PRO A 136 8.02 9.20 10.27
N GLY A 137 8.28 10.43 10.72
CA GLY A 137 9.39 11.22 10.17
C GLY A 137 10.73 10.61 10.57
N LEU A 138 11.19 9.63 9.81
CA LEU A 138 12.42 8.88 10.06
C LEU A 138 13.62 9.80 9.82
N PRO A 139 14.68 9.66 10.62
CA PRO A 139 15.84 10.54 10.52
C PRO A 139 16.56 10.35 9.18
N GLY A 140 17.32 11.38 8.78
CA GLY A 140 18.14 11.36 7.58
C GLY A 140 18.20 12.72 6.90
N ASP A 141 19.04 12.83 5.89
CA ASP A 141 19.12 14.03 5.05
C ASP A 141 17.84 14.18 4.21
N ASP A 142 17.44 15.42 3.97
CA ASP A 142 16.36 15.74 3.01
C ASP A 142 16.88 15.50 1.59
N ILE A 143 16.38 14.44 0.96
CA ILE A 143 16.75 14.04 -0.41
C ILE A 143 15.66 14.37 -1.43
N LEU A 144 14.55 15.00 -1.01
CA LEU A 144 13.45 15.34 -1.91
C LEU A 144 13.93 16.38 -2.95
N PRO A 145 13.67 16.22 -4.25
CA PRO A 145 13.97 17.24 -5.24
C PRO A 145 13.21 18.55 -4.99
N THR A 146 13.82 19.68 -5.35
CA THR A 146 13.21 21.01 -5.17
C THR A 146 11.90 21.18 -5.95
N ALA A 147 11.79 20.56 -7.13
CA ALA A 147 10.56 20.58 -7.91
C ALA A 147 9.40 19.89 -7.18
N LEU A 148 9.64 18.73 -6.55
CA LEU A 148 8.62 18.01 -5.79
C LEU A 148 8.25 18.71 -4.48
N ARG A 149 9.21 19.37 -3.83
CA ARG A 149 8.92 20.27 -2.70
C ARG A 149 7.98 21.40 -3.11
N ALA A 150 8.29 22.07 -4.22
CA ALA A 150 7.44 23.16 -4.71
C ALA A 150 6.04 22.66 -5.09
N ALA A 151 5.94 21.46 -5.67
CA ALA A 151 4.67 20.82 -5.98
C ALA A 151 3.84 20.52 -4.72
N HIS A 152 4.46 19.98 -3.66
CA HIS A 152 3.78 19.68 -2.40
C HIS A 152 3.10 20.89 -1.76
N ASP A 153 3.71 22.07 -1.88
CA ASP A 153 3.21 23.32 -1.31
C ASP A 153 2.26 24.07 -2.26
N SER A 154 2.11 23.61 -3.52
CA SER A 154 1.33 24.31 -4.55
C SER A 154 -0.13 23.85 -4.56
N PRO A 155 -1.11 24.77 -4.50
CA PRO A 155 -2.52 24.42 -4.67
C PRO A 155 -2.88 24.04 -6.12
N GLU A 156 -1.99 24.28 -7.08
CA GLU A 156 -2.19 23.96 -8.49
C GLU A 156 -1.75 22.54 -8.86
N VAL A 157 -1.05 21.83 -7.96
CA VAL A 157 -0.58 20.47 -8.17
C VAL A 157 -1.35 19.53 -7.25
N SER A 158 -1.97 18.49 -7.82
CA SER A 158 -2.80 17.55 -7.07
C SER A 158 -2.02 16.58 -6.17
N TYR A 159 -0.70 16.49 -6.36
CA TYR A 159 0.16 15.52 -5.66
C TYR A 159 0.80 16.10 -4.40
N ALA A 160 0.79 15.32 -3.31
CA ALA A 160 1.45 15.67 -2.05
C ALA A 160 2.66 14.76 -1.79
N TYR A 161 3.82 15.36 -1.53
CA TYR A 161 5.07 14.65 -1.25
C TYR A 161 5.57 14.89 0.20
N PRO A 162 4.91 14.32 1.23
CA PRO A 162 5.26 14.59 2.63
C PRO A 162 6.60 13.98 3.09
N HIS A 163 7.08 12.93 2.42
CA HIS A 163 8.30 12.21 2.79
C HIS A 163 9.55 12.87 2.24
N ARG A 164 10.56 13.04 3.10
CA ARG A 164 11.77 13.81 2.77
C ARG A 164 13.07 13.02 2.89
N THR A 165 13.12 12.03 3.77
CA THR A 165 14.33 11.25 4.01
C THR A 165 14.33 9.95 3.21
N ARG A 166 15.53 9.36 3.04
CA ARG A 166 15.69 8.04 2.41
C ARG A 166 14.79 6.99 3.07
N LEU A 167 14.82 6.93 4.41
CA LEU A 167 14.06 5.93 5.15
C LEU A 167 12.55 6.14 4.99
N ASP A 168 12.09 7.39 4.96
CA ASP A 168 10.67 7.69 4.76
C ASP A 168 10.19 7.25 3.37
N MET A 169 10.93 7.62 2.33
CA MET A 169 10.58 7.27 0.95
C MET A 169 10.64 5.75 0.73
N ALA A 170 11.66 5.08 1.25
CA ALA A 170 11.78 3.64 1.20
C ALA A 170 10.62 2.96 1.94
N ALA A 171 10.23 3.44 3.11
CA ALA A 171 9.09 2.91 3.88
C ALA A 171 7.74 3.16 3.20
N PHE A 172 7.58 4.28 2.49
CA PHE A 172 6.39 4.57 1.71
C PHE A 172 6.27 3.60 0.52
N VAL A 173 7.31 3.48 -0.30
CA VAL A 173 7.32 2.57 -1.46
C VAL A 173 7.22 1.12 -1.02
N ALA A 174 7.98 0.74 0.01
CA ALA A 174 7.87 -0.55 0.66
C ALA A 174 6.62 -0.67 1.54
N GLY A 175 5.70 0.29 1.58
CA GLY A 175 4.39 0.19 2.23
C GLY A 175 3.27 0.01 1.21
N HIS A 176 3.49 0.47 -0.03
CA HIS A 176 2.58 0.33 -1.17
C HIS A 176 2.27 -1.15 -1.48
N ALA A 177 1.18 -1.37 -2.22
CA ALA A 177 0.70 -2.68 -2.62
C ALA A 177 1.67 -3.39 -3.58
N PHE A 178 1.75 -4.71 -3.44
CA PHE A 178 2.64 -5.56 -4.23
C PHE A 178 1.90 -6.80 -4.67
N HIS A 179 2.08 -7.17 -5.93
CA HIS A 179 1.41 -8.30 -6.54
C HIS A 179 2.39 -9.17 -7.32
N GLY A 180 2.26 -10.48 -7.15
CA GLY A 180 3.06 -11.47 -7.84
C GLY A 180 2.24 -12.72 -8.08
N GLU A 181 2.49 -13.37 -9.21
CA GLU A 181 1.98 -14.70 -9.47
C GLU A 181 2.82 -15.76 -8.77
N ARG A 182 2.21 -16.90 -8.46
CA ARG A 182 2.90 -17.99 -7.77
C ARG A 182 4.17 -18.40 -8.51
N HIS A 183 5.32 -18.41 -7.82
CA HIS A 183 6.64 -18.73 -8.38
C HIS A 183 7.20 -17.70 -9.37
N ARG A 184 6.68 -16.48 -9.39
CA ARG A 184 7.24 -15.33 -10.11
C ARG A 184 7.62 -14.23 -9.12
N SER A 185 8.45 -13.31 -9.57
CA SER A 185 8.76 -12.10 -8.83
C SER A 185 7.49 -11.29 -8.56
N THR A 186 7.51 -10.58 -7.44
CA THR A 186 6.46 -9.68 -7.00
C THR A 186 6.83 -8.26 -7.42
N TYR A 187 5.86 -7.46 -7.85
CA TYR A 187 6.06 -6.11 -8.38
C TYR A 187 5.23 -5.11 -7.57
N LEU A 188 5.61 -3.83 -7.63
CA LEU A 188 4.70 -2.73 -7.22
C LEU A 188 3.43 -2.79 -8.08
N ALA A 189 2.26 -2.63 -7.45
CA ALA A 189 1.00 -3.00 -8.09
C ALA A 189 -0.20 -2.15 -7.66
N TRP A 190 -1.02 -1.79 -8.65
CA TRP A 190 -2.28 -1.07 -8.47
C TRP A 190 -3.46 -1.97 -8.80
N ASN A 191 -4.45 -2.01 -7.91
CA ASN A 191 -5.67 -2.76 -8.17
C ASN A 191 -6.50 -2.00 -9.20
N ILE A 192 -6.76 -2.62 -10.35
CA ILE A 192 -7.51 -2.02 -11.45
C ILE A 192 -8.89 -2.67 -11.64
N LYS A 193 -9.36 -3.43 -10.65
CA LYS A 193 -10.70 -4.02 -10.69
C LYS A 193 -11.76 -2.97 -10.44
N VAL A 194 -12.80 -3.03 -11.25
CA VAL A 194 -14.01 -2.20 -11.11
C VAL A 194 -15.10 -3.06 -10.49
N GLY A 195 -15.60 -2.66 -9.33
CA GLY A 195 -16.77 -3.25 -8.69
C GLY A 195 -18.02 -2.42 -8.99
N GLY A 196 -19.16 -3.06 -9.26
CA GLY A 196 -20.42 -2.34 -9.43
C GLY A 196 -20.43 -1.31 -10.57
N ALA A 197 -19.79 -1.65 -11.69
CA ALA A 197 -19.64 -0.80 -12.88
C ALA A 197 -20.95 -0.08 -13.26
N ASP A 198 -20.92 1.26 -13.26
CA ASP A 198 -21.99 2.06 -13.84
C ASP A 198 -21.83 2.11 -15.36
N MET A 199 -22.81 1.54 -16.05
CA MET A 199 -22.85 1.47 -17.52
C MET A 199 -23.63 2.64 -18.13
N SER A 200 -24.11 3.60 -17.34
CA SER A 200 -24.94 4.70 -17.81
C SER A 200 -24.21 5.68 -18.74
N GLY A 201 -22.88 5.72 -18.65
CA GLY A 201 -22.04 6.72 -19.31
C GLY A 201 -22.19 8.13 -18.74
N ARG A 202 -22.99 8.34 -17.68
CA ARG A 202 -23.17 9.65 -17.08
C ARG A 202 -22.06 9.91 -16.06
N ILE A 203 -21.38 11.04 -16.21
CA ILE A 203 -20.34 11.49 -15.27
C ILE A 203 -20.64 12.92 -14.87
N GLU A 204 -20.64 13.18 -13.57
CA GLU A 204 -20.78 14.54 -13.06
C GLU A 204 -19.53 15.36 -13.39
N GLY A 205 -19.71 16.50 -14.06
CA GLY A 205 -18.60 17.36 -14.46
C GLY A 205 -17.72 16.80 -15.60
N GLY A 206 -18.16 15.73 -16.26
CA GLY A 206 -17.50 15.22 -17.47
C GLY A 206 -17.67 16.15 -18.67
N ASP A 207 -16.78 16.00 -19.65
CA ASP A 207 -16.76 16.73 -20.91
C ASP A 207 -17.51 16.02 -22.05
N ALA A 208 -17.87 14.74 -21.86
CA ALA A 208 -18.63 13.96 -22.83
C ALA A 208 -19.99 14.58 -23.15
N GLN A 209 -20.28 14.76 -24.43
CA GLN A 209 -21.55 15.31 -24.92
C GLN A 209 -22.60 14.22 -25.05
N ILE A 210 -23.37 14.03 -23.98
CA ILE A 210 -24.40 12.98 -23.90
C ILE A 210 -25.80 13.60 -23.91
N ASP A 211 -26.68 13.12 -24.77
CA ASP A 211 -28.08 13.54 -24.85
C ASP A 211 -28.97 12.73 -23.88
N PRO A 212 -29.59 13.37 -22.87
CA PRO A 212 -30.56 12.71 -21.99
C PRO A 212 -31.74 12.07 -22.73
N ALA A 213 -32.10 12.56 -23.92
CA ALA A 213 -33.16 12.00 -24.76
C ALA A 213 -32.88 10.54 -25.17
N LEU A 214 -31.60 10.15 -25.23
CA LEU A 214 -31.15 8.84 -25.69
C LEU A 214 -30.94 7.83 -24.56
N ASP A 215 -31.17 8.22 -23.29
CA ASP A 215 -30.93 7.34 -22.12
C ASP A 215 -31.63 5.97 -22.23
N ALA A 216 -32.89 5.96 -22.65
CA ALA A 216 -33.66 4.72 -22.76
C ALA A 216 -33.07 3.78 -23.83
N LEU A 217 -32.61 4.36 -24.94
CA LEU A 217 -31.95 3.65 -26.03
C LEU A 217 -30.57 3.14 -25.59
N TRP A 218 -29.78 4.00 -24.95
CA TRP A 218 -28.48 3.63 -24.38
C TRP A 218 -28.58 2.49 -23.39
N ASN A 219 -29.55 2.52 -22.48
CA ASN A 219 -29.74 1.44 -21.50
C ASN A 219 -29.99 0.09 -22.19
N LYS A 220 -30.76 0.07 -23.28
CA LYS A 220 -30.97 -1.15 -24.07
C LYS A 220 -29.73 -1.60 -24.84
N TYR A 221 -28.99 -0.64 -25.39
CA TYR A 221 -27.71 -0.91 -26.02
C TYR A 221 -26.70 -1.50 -25.03
N ALA A 222 -26.60 -0.93 -23.83
CA ALA A 222 -25.72 -1.41 -22.75
C ALA A 222 -26.18 -2.77 -22.20
N GLU A 223 -27.48 -3.03 -22.08
CA GLU A 223 -28.01 -4.37 -21.73
C GLU A 223 -27.57 -5.44 -22.74
N ARG A 224 -27.59 -5.11 -24.05
CA ARG A 224 -27.21 -6.04 -25.12
C ARG A 224 -25.69 -6.20 -25.28
N ASN A 225 -24.93 -5.12 -25.11
CA ASN A 225 -23.49 -5.06 -25.41
C ASN A 225 -22.59 -4.98 -24.16
N GLY A 226 -23.16 -5.12 -22.96
CA GLY A 226 -22.50 -4.78 -21.70
C GLY A 226 -21.16 -5.47 -21.45
N GLU A 227 -21.01 -6.75 -21.81
CA GLU A 227 -19.74 -7.47 -21.66
C GLU A 227 -18.63 -6.84 -22.52
N ARG A 228 -18.92 -6.52 -23.78
CA ARG A 228 -17.96 -5.87 -24.67
C ARG A 228 -17.62 -4.48 -24.16
N LEU A 229 -18.62 -3.66 -23.84
CA LEU A 229 -18.43 -2.31 -23.32
C LEU A 229 -17.56 -2.30 -22.06
N PHE A 230 -17.80 -3.25 -21.16
CA PHE A 230 -17.01 -3.41 -19.94
C PHE A 230 -15.54 -3.69 -20.26
N TRP A 231 -15.26 -4.70 -21.10
CA TRP A 231 -13.87 -5.06 -21.41
C TRP A 231 -13.15 -4.02 -22.25
N ASP A 232 -13.84 -3.34 -23.17
CA ASP A 232 -13.30 -2.23 -23.95
C ASP A 232 -12.93 -1.07 -23.02
N ALA A 233 -13.84 -0.64 -22.12
CA ALA A 233 -13.57 0.43 -21.16
C ALA A 233 -12.43 0.10 -20.19
N CYS A 234 -12.35 -1.14 -19.70
CA CYS A 234 -11.23 -1.58 -18.86
C CYS A 234 -9.89 -1.58 -19.61
N ARG A 235 -9.86 -2.02 -20.88
CA ARG A 235 -8.65 -2.02 -21.70
C ARG A 235 -8.19 -0.58 -21.97
N ASP A 236 -9.11 0.28 -22.38
CA ASP A 236 -8.78 1.64 -22.79
C ASP A 236 -8.36 2.48 -21.57
N GLY A 237 -8.97 2.23 -20.41
CA GLY A 237 -8.61 2.87 -19.14
C GLY A 237 -7.18 2.64 -18.66
N ILE A 238 -6.54 1.53 -19.04
CA ILE A 238 -5.14 1.25 -18.66
C ILE A 238 -4.15 1.48 -19.80
N ARG A 239 -4.63 1.88 -20.97
CA ARG A 239 -3.87 1.86 -22.22
C ARG A 239 -2.62 2.75 -22.15
N SER A 240 -2.72 3.96 -21.62
CA SER A 240 -1.59 4.88 -21.48
C SER A 240 -0.43 4.25 -20.67
N TYR A 241 -0.73 3.46 -19.66
CA TYR A 241 0.27 2.77 -18.86
C TYR A 241 0.91 1.61 -19.61
N VAL A 242 0.12 0.80 -20.30
CA VAL A 242 0.61 -0.40 -21.01
C VAL A 242 1.35 -0.05 -22.30
N ASP A 243 0.95 1.04 -22.96
CA ASP A 243 1.57 1.52 -24.21
C ASP A 243 2.85 2.36 -23.94
N GLY A 244 3.22 2.59 -22.67
CA GLY A 244 4.42 3.33 -22.29
C GLY A 244 4.29 4.85 -22.41
N GLU A 245 3.05 5.35 -22.39
CA GLU A 245 2.73 6.79 -22.47
C GLU A 245 2.54 7.42 -21.09
N ALA A 246 2.53 6.62 -20.03
CA ALA A 246 2.46 7.10 -18.66
C ALA A 246 3.64 8.02 -18.34
N THR A 247 3.31 9.14 -17.69
CA THR A 247 4.24 10.19 -17.29
C THR A 247 3.86 10.63 -15.88
N THR A 248 4.84 10.99 -15.06
CA THR A 248 4.61 11.49 -13.69
C THR A 248 4.96 12.97 -13.62
N TYR A 249 4.54 13.66 -12.55
CA TYR A 249 4.93 15.06 -12.37
C TYR A 249 6.45 15.17 -12.16
N PRO A 250 7.16 16.07 -12.88
CA PRO A 250 6.66 17.21 -13.65
C PRO A 250 6.47 16.97 -15.16
N GLY A 251 6.70 15.78 -15.69
CA GLY A 251 6.41 15.45 -17.08
C GLY A 251 7.59 14.96 -17.93
N ASP A 252 8.76 14.68 -17.33
CA ASP A 252 10.01 14.43 -18.05
C ASP A 252 10.45 12.96 -18.11
N ASP A 253 9.57 12.03 -17.74
CA ASP A 253 9.84 10.60 -17.58
C ASP A 253 8.93 9.68 -18.44
N GLN A 254 8.30 10.23 -19.47
CA GLN A 254 7.50 9.43 -20.41
C GLN A 254 8.36 8.34 -21.05
N GLY A 255 7.88 7.09 -21.00
CA GLY A 255 8.59 5.93 -21.52
C GLY A 255 9.60 5.31 -20.55
N ASP A 256 9.82 5.91 -19.37
CA ASP A 256 10.65 5.29 -18.33
C ASP A 256 9.96 4.09 -17.67
N PHE A 257 8.64 4.00 -17.73
CA PHE A 257 7.84 2.99 -17.04
C PHE A 257 7.34 1.90 -17.99
N VAL A 258 7.57 0.64 -17.62
CA VAL A 258 7.02 -0.52 -18.32
C VAL A 258 6.04 -1.22 -17.40
N PHE A 259 4.76 -1.05 -17.69
CA PHE A 259 3.69 -1.74 -16.98
C PHE A 259 3.29 -3.05 -17.66
N GLY A 260 2.63 -3.91 -16.90
CA GLY A 260 1.82 -4.98 -17.46
C GLY A 260 0.67 -5.32 -16.53
N THR A 261 -0.11 -6.34 -16.89
CA THR A 261 -1.21 -6.83 -16.04
C THR A 261 -0.90 -8.20 -15.44
N GLN A 262 -1.39 -8.44 -14.22
CA GLN A 262 -1.28 -9.74 -13.53
C GLN A 262 -2.58 -10.12 -12.81
N GLY A 263 -2.70 -11.42 -12.50
CA GLY A 263 -3.82 -11.99 -11.75
C GLY A 263 -4.95 -12.51 -12.64
N ARG A 264 -5.93 -13.19 -12.02
CA ARG A 264 -7.10 -13.73 -12.73
C ARG A 264 -7.86 -12.60 -13.40
N SER A 265 -7.93 -12.65 -14.74
CA SER A 265 -8.50 -11.62 -15.62
C SER A 265 -7.77 -10.26 -15.61
N GLY A 266 -6.48 -10.22 -15.25
CA GLY A 266 -5.67 -9.00 -15.36
C GLY A 266 -6.01 -7.91 -14.33
N GLY A 267 -6.54 -8.28 -13.16
CA GLY A 267 -7.05 -7.31 -12.16
C GLY A 267 -6.02 -6.47 -11.41
N TRP A 268 -4.72 -6.57 -11.76
CA TRP A 268 -3.67 -5.72 -11.22
C TRP A 268 -2.83 -5.14 -12.35
N LEU A 269 -2.57 -3.83 -12.31
CA LEU A 269 -1.52 -3.20 -13.08
C LEU A 269 -0.23 -3.30 -12.27
N VAL A 270 0.84 -3.82 -12.87
CA VAL A 270 2.13 -4.04 -12.21
C VAL A 270 3.25 -3.29 -12.92
N LEU A 271 4.10 -2.60 -12.17
CA LEU A 271 5.29 -1.95 -12.71
C LEU A 271 6.42 -2.98 -12.81
N LYS A 272 6.73 -3.41 -14.03
CA LYS A 272 7.71 -4.48 -14.29
C LYS A 272 9.12 -3.95 -14.42
N GLU A 273 9.28 -2.83 -15.11
CA GLU A 273 10.57 -2.19 -15.34
C GLU A 273 10.44 -0.67 -15.20
N TRP A 274 11.53 -0.06 -14.74
CA TRP A 274 11.67 1.38 -14.65
C TRP A 274 13.09 1.78 -15.07
N ARG A 275 13.22 2.68 -16.06
CA ARG A 275 14.52 3.10 -16.64
C ARG A 275 15.39 1.91 -17.08
N GLY A 276 14.76 0.87 -17.62
CA GLY A 276 15.42 -0.37 -18.04
C GLY A 276 15.87 -1.30 -16.90
N ARG A 277 15.59 -0.95 -15.63
CA ARG A 277 15.82 -1.81 -14.47
C ARG A 277 14.58 -2.66 -14.22
N ASN A 278 14.75 -3.97 -14.09
CA ASN A 278 13.69 -4.86 -13.63
C ASN A 278 13.35 -4.55 -12.15
N LEU A 279 12.06 -4.35 -11.86
CA LEU A 279 11.54 -4.09 -10.51
C LEU A 279 10.75 -5.29 -9.95
N GLY A 280 11.17 -6.50 -10.30
CA GLY A 280 10.70 -7.73 -9.68
C GLY A 280 11.49 -8.04 -8.41
N PHE A 281 10.78 -8.38 -7.34
CA PHE A 281 11.35 -8.74 -6.04
C PHE A 281 10.87 -10.13 -5.60
N ASP A 282 11.77 -10.96 -5.09
CA ASP A 282 11.44 -12.26 -4.52
C ASP A 282 10.94 -12.15 -3.08
N SER A 283 11.26 -11.05 -2.38
CA SER A 283 10.76 -10.77 -1.05
C SER A 283 10.66 -9.28 -0.74
N ARG A 284 9.91 -8.93 0.31
CA ARG A 284 9.87 -7.56 0.85
C ARG A 284 11.23 -7.10 1.38
N ALA A 285 12.03 -8.02 1.93
CA ALA A 285 13.37 -7.71 2.43
C ALA A 285 14.29 -7.28 1.28
N GLU A 286 14.32 -8.05 0.19
CA GLU A 286 15.08 -7.71 -1.02
C GLU A 286 14.62 -6.39 -1.66
N MET A 287 13.31 -6.12 -1.66
CA MET A 287 12.77 -4.83 -2.11
C MET A 287 13.35 -3.69 -1.27
N VAL A 288 13.32 -3.81 0.05
CA VAL A 288 13.82 -2.77 0.95
C VAL A 288 15.33 -2.56 0.79
N GLU A 289 16.10 -3.64 0.73
CA GLU A 289 17.54 -3.59 0.42
C GLU A 289 17.78 -2.83 -0.89
N THR A 290 17.05 -3.19 -1.94
CA THR A 290 17.12 -2.52 -3.25
C THR A 290 16.81 -1.03 -3.16
N LEU A 291 15.77 -0.63 -2.42
CA LEU A 291 15.39 0.78 -2.23
C LEU A 291 16.45 1.58 -1.45
N LEU A 292 17.05 0.95 -0.42
CA LEU A 292 18.09 1.58 0.38
C LEU A 292 19.40 1.76 -0.39
N GLU A 293 19.69 0.85 -1.33
CA GLU A 293 20.87 0.91 -2.22
C GLU A 293 20.73 1.87 -3.41
N MET A 294 19.50 2.30 -3.76
CA MET A 294 19.28 3.26 -4.86
C MET A 294 19.96 4.60 -4.59
N GLU A 295 20.40 5.28 -5.64
CA GLU A 295 20.88 6.66 -5.51
C GLU A 295 19.75 7.58 -4.99
N PRO A 296 20.06 8.64 -4.20
CA PRO A 296 19.02 9.48 -3.60
C PRO A 296 18.01 10.05 -4.61
N SER A 297 18.49 10.44 -5.79
CA SER A 297 17.63 10.94 -6.88
C SER A 297 16.77 9.85 -7.51
N GLU A 298 17.24 8.61 -7.55
CA GLU A 298 16.47 7.48 -8.07
C GLU A 298 15.36 7.10 -7.10
N LEU A 299 15.68 6.94 -5.81
CA LEU A 299 14.67 6.64 -4.80
C LEU A 299 13.58 7.72 -4.76
N ALA A 300 13.97 9.00 -4.82
CA ALA A 300 13.01 10.09 -4.84
C ALA A 300 12.12 10.09 -6.09
N ALA A 301 12.66 9.72 -7.26
CA ALA A 301 11.88 9.61 -8.49
C ALA A 301 10.91 8.42 -8.45
N LEU A 302 11.34 7.24 -7.97
CA LEU A 302 10.45 6.09 -7.80
C LEU A 302 9.35 6.37 -6.78
N TYR A 303 9.69 7.02 -5.66
CA TYR A 303 8.73 7.50 -4.68
C TYR A 303 7.69 8.44 -5.32
N ALA A 304 8.14 9.42 -6.10
CA ALA A 304 7.26 10.37 -6.78
C ALA A 304 6.32 9.67 -7.77
N ALA A 305 6.84 8.68 -8.50
CA ALA A 305 6.05 7.88 -9.42
C ALA A 305 4.95 7.09 -8.70
N VAL A 306 5.26 6.46 -7.56
CA VAL A 306 4.23 5.76 -6.76
C VAL A 306 3.18 6.74 -6.26
N VAL A 307 3.57 7.93 -5.79
CA VAL A 307 2.62 8.98 -5.38
C VAL A 307 1.70 9.40 -6.53
N CYS A 308 2.25 9.62 -7.73
CA CYS A 308 1.46 10.01 -8.90
C CYS A 308 0.48 8.90 -9.29
N PHE A 309 0.95 7.66 -9.40
CA PHE A 309 0.10 6.54 -9.81
C PHE A 309 -0.93 6.15 -8.76
N ASP A 310 -0.63 6.29 -7.46
CA ASP A 310 -1.63 6.12 -6.38
C ASP A 310 -2.76 7.14 -6.49
N HIS A 311 -2.45 8.36 -6.94
CA HIS A 311 -3.44 9.40 -7.19
C HIS A 311 -4.21 9.17 -8.50
N ASP A 312 -3.51 8.87 -9.60
CA ASP A 312 -4.08 8.87 -10.95
C ASP A 312 -4.84 7.57 -11.29
N ILE A 313 -4.42 6.43 -10.74
CA ILE A 313 -5.08 5.15 -11.00
C ILE A 313 -6.30 5.02 -10.08
N GLN A 314 -7.42 5.57 -10.54
CA GLN A 314 -8.74 5.48 -9.91
C GLN A 314 -9.68 4.62 -10.77
N PRO A 315 -9.74 3.28 -10.57
CA PRO A 315 -10.34 2.36 -11.53
C PRO A 315 -11.81 2.67 -11.85
N GLU A 316 -12.59 3.05 -10.84
CA GLU A 316 -14.01 3.36 -11.01
C GLU A 316 -14.22 4.65 -11.82
N GLN A 317 -13.42 5.69 -11.56
CA GLN A 317 -13.50 6.96 -12.28
C GLN A 317 -13.01 6.82 -13.72
N VAL A 318 -11.87 6.15 -13.91
CA VAL A 318 -11.30 5.86 -15.23
C VAL A 318 -12.27 5.01 -16.06
N PHE A 319 -12.88 3.99 -15.44
CA PHE A 319 -13.89 3.17 -16.10
C PHE A 319 -15.11 4.00 -16.53
N ALA A 320 -15.67 4.79 -15.61
CA ALA A 320 -16.83 5.65 -15.91
C ALA A 320 -16.51 6.59 -17.09
N TYR A 321 -15.34 7.23 -17.08
CA TYR A 321 -14.85 8.06 -18.19
C TYR A 321 -14.89 7.34 -19.53
N ASN A 322 -14.33 6.14 -19.59
CA ASN A 322 -14.31 5.37 -20.84
C ASN A 322 -15.70 4.92 -21.30
N ILE A 323 -16.63 4.63 -20.38
CA ILE A 323 -18.03 4.36 -20.76
C ILE A 323 -18.72 5.62 -21.30
N ALA A 324 -18.46 6.79 -20.72
CA ALA A 324 -19.02 8.05 -21.22
C ALA A 324 -18.51 8.38 -22.63
N MET A 325 -17.22 8.21 -22.88
CA MET A 325 -16.63 8.40 -24.20
C MET A 325 -17.18 7.39 -25.23
N ALA A 326 -17.35 6.13 -24.82
CA ALA A 326 -17.97 5.11 -25.68
C ALA A 326 -19.43 5.46 -26.01
N ARG A 327 -20.18 6.00 -25.03
CA ARG A 327 -21.55 6.46 -25.23
C ARG A 327 -21.60 7.64 -26.19
N GLU A 328 -20.78 8.66 -25.96
CA GLU A 328 -20.68 9.83 -26.84
C GLU A 328 -20.36 9.42 -28.29
N ALA A 329 -19.42 8.49 -28.48
CA ALA A 329 -19.09 7.98 -29.81
C ALA A 329 -20.29 7.32 -30.50
N VAL A 330 -21.04 6.46 -29.80
CA VAL A 330 -22.26 5.84 -30.36
C VAL A 330 -23.31 6.90 -30.68
N GLU A 331 -23.55 7.86 -29.79
CA GLU A 331 -24.53 8.92 -30.02
C GLU A 331 -24.15 9.81 -31.21
N GLN A 332 -22.86 10.11 -31.40
CA GLN A 332 -22.38 10.99 -32.47
C GLN A 332 -22.19 10.28 -33.82
N GLU A 333 -21.84 9.00 -33.82
CA GLU A 333 -21.52 8.25 -35.05
C GLU A 333 -22.68 7.38 -35.52
N GLU A 334 -23.37 6.69 -34.60
CA GLU A 334 -24.42 5.72 -34.94
C GLU A 334 -25.83 6.31 -34.78
N TRP A 335 -26.06 7.17 -33.79
CA TRP A 335 -27.38 7.78 -33.51
C TRP A 335 -27.41 9.28 -33.80
N SER A 336 -26.58 9.71 -34.75
CA SER A 336 -26.35 11.12 -35.07
C SER A 336 -27.60 11.90 -35.49
N THR A 337 -28.65 11.19 -35.95
CA THR A 337 -29.95 11.75 -36.32
C THR A 337 -31.10 11.05 -35.60
N PRO A 338 -32.27 11.72 -35.45
CA PRO A 338 -33.47 11.09 -34.90
C PRO A 338 -33.89 9.81 -35.64
N GLU A 339 -33.73 9.77 -36.96
CA GLU A 339 -34.01 8.61 -37.81
C GLU A 339 -33.09 7.42 -37.47
N ASP A 340 -31.80 7.67 -37.31
CA ASP A 340 -30.83 6.63 -36.96
C ASP A 340 -31.10 6.08 -35.55
N ALA A 341 -31.39 6.97 -34.59
CA ALA A 341 -31.75 6.60 -33.23
C ALA A 341 -33.03 5.75 -33.18
N GLU A 342 -34.06 6.11 -33.96
CA GLU A 342 -35.32 5.36 -34.04
C GLU A 342 -35.11 3.98 -34.71
N ALA A 343 -34.28 3.89 -35.75
CA ALA A 343 -33.93 2.63 -36.37
C ALA A 343 -33.16 1.70 -35.40
N ALA A 344 -32.22 2.25 -34.64
CA ALA A 344 -31.50 1.51 -33.60
C ALA A 344 -32.44 1.06 -32.48
N ALA A 345 -33.42 1.89 -32.09
CA ALA A 345 -34.42 1.53 -31.10
C ALA A 345 -35.25 0.32 -31.55
N GLU A 346 -35.68 0.27 -32.81
CA GLU A 346 -36.37 -0.89 -33.37
C GLU A 346 -35.49 -2.15 -33.33
N GLU A 347 -34.21 -2.05 -33.72
CA GLU A 347 -33.28 -3.19 -33.69
C GLU A 347 -33.04 -3.72 -32.26
N LEU A 348 -33.04 -2.83 -31.27
CA LEU A 348 -32.85 -3.14 -29.86
C LEU A 348 -34.16 -3.56 -29.15
N GLY A 349 -35.29 -3.59 -29.87
CA GLY A 349 -36.60 -4.02 -29.34
C GLY A 349 -37.31 -2.98 -28.48
N LEU A 350 -37.04 -1.69 -28.69
CA LEU A 350 -37.78 -0.56 -28.12
C LEU A 350 -38.95 -0.16 -29.03
N ASP A 351 -39.92 -1.07 -29.17
CA ASP A 351 -41.06 -0.88 -30.06
C ASP A 351 -41.85 0.40 -29.73
N GLY A 352 -42.05 1.24 -30.74
CA GLY A 352 -42.80 2.49 -30.62
C GLY A 352 -42.07 3.61 -29.86
N TRP A 353 -40.78 3.44 -29.55
CA TRP A 353 -39.95 4.55 -29.12
C TRP A 353 -39.80 5.57 -30.25
N THR A 354 -39.92 6.86 -29.92
CA THR A 354 -39.77 7.97 -30.87
C THR A 354 -38.85 9.00 -30.26
N HIS A 355 -37.99 9.58 -31.08
CA HIS A 355 -37.05 10.56 -30.59
C HIS A 355 -37.81 11.79 -30.06
N PRO A 356 -37.49 12.34 -28.87
CA PRO A 356 -38.23 13.45 -28.27
C PRO A 356 -38.39 14.69 -29.16
N SER A 357 -37.39 14.97 -30.00
CA SER A 357 -37.46 16.06 -31.01
C SER A 357 -38.55 15.85 -32.07
N ARG A 358 -38.92 14.59 -32.36
CA ARG A 358 -39.98 14.21 -33.30
C ARG A 358 -41.34 14.02 -32.62
N ALA A 359 -41.36 13.53 -31.38
CA ALA A 359 -42.58 13.44 -30.57
C ALA A 359 -43.24 14.82 -30.31
N SER A 360 -42.45 15.89 -30.41
CA SER A 360 -42.88 17.28 -30.23
C SER A 360 -43.39 17.97 -31.51
N ALA A 361 -43.29 17.31 -32.68
CA ALA A 361 -43.74 17.89 -33.94
C ALA A 361 -45.28 17.90 -34.01
N PRO A 362 -45.93 19.05 -34.26
CA PRO A 362 -47.38 19.09 -34.41
C PRO A 362 -47.80 18.22 -35.60
N ALA A 363 -48.86 17.42 -35.42
CA ALA A 363 -49.43 16.62 -36.49
C ALA A 363 -49.69 17.51 -37.72
N PRO A 364 -49.33 17.07 -38.95
CA PRO A 364 -49.63 17.83 -40.15
C PRO A 364 -51.15 18.01 -40.26
N VAL A 365 -51.57 19.28 -40.37
CA VAL A 365 -52.98 19.71 -40.48
C VAL A 365 -53.59 19.26 -41.79
#